data_AF-A0A3D0W965-F1
#
_entry.id   AF-A0A3D0W965-F1
#
_cell.length_a   1.000
_cell.length_b   1.000
_cell.length_c   1.000
_cell.angle_alpha   90.00
_cell.angle_beta   90.00
_cell.angle_gamma   90.00
#
_symmetry.space_group_name_H-M   'P 1'
#
loop_
_entity.id
_entity.type
_entity.pdbx_description
1 polymer ?
#
loop_
_entity_poly.entity_id
_entity_poly.type
_entity_poly.pdbx_seq_one_letter_code
_entity_poly.pdbx_strand_id
1 'polypeptide(L)'
;MVHRRGPHRNQRGIRGFAERCIIDGNQFVTDPRPPVRREFFPRKIRQWLVPLATAGLIGGIGAVLLAMSGVLNLAASTPHPQGWASFLHFAFQRSVAFHSRNLDPPAEIRSAALIEKGATHYDRVCSNCHGAPGMGQNPIALSMRPQPQYLMGSSLKEYTPSELFWIVKHGVKYSAMPAWPAGDRDDEVWAMVAFLGAMKNMNYQQYRDITLGASKNATGALPMLPPGDLRPQPYVIGGTRTAEAAVNFSTPALGFGHSAEVAEIGKSCVACHGVDGRARASGGIPNIALLTREQIVRQLNLYRTGVRQSGIMQNVAVQLTPQQIAGLAGYYSSQPKVSGAAIKADPTTLALGERIAVRGLPDRGVAGCASCHGVTAAASKAYPGLDGQYPLYLRDQLRLYRTGIRGGDVAANPMPAVAAKMTDREIEAVSLYYASRSPAAPPVEAKDIAPARLAAN
;
A
#
# COMPACT_ATOMS: atom_id res chain seq x y z
N MET A 1 -53.87 -41.26 -38.72
CA MET A 1 -55.01 -42.14 -39.07
C MET A 1 -55.67 -42.55 -37.76
N VAL A 2 -56.67 -41.83 -37.26
CA VAL A 2 -58.12 -41.86 -37.61
C VAL A 2 -58.85 -43.08 -37.02
N HIS A 3 -59.92 -42.74 -36.26
CA HIS A 3 -61.09 -43.51 -35.79
C HIS A 3 -61.00 -44.26 -34.46
N ARG A 4 -61.78 -43.93 -33.41
CA ARG A 4 -63.25 -43.76 -33.20
C ARG A 4 -64.03 -45.08 -33.00
N ARG A 5 -64.71 -45.09 -31.83
CA ARG A 5 -66.04 -45.63 -31.48
C ARG A 5 -66.13 -47.09 -30.97
N GLY A 6 -66.87 -47.22 -29.85
CA GLY A 6 -67.35 -48.47 -29.21
C GLY A 6 -68.48 -49.14 -29.99
N PRO A 7 -69.54 -49.74 -29.41
CA PRO A 7 -70.05 -49.71 -28.01
C PRO A 7 -70.34 -51.14 -27.44
N HIS A 8 -70.88 -51.27 -26.22
CA HIS A 8 -72.06 -52.12 -25.94
C HIS A 8 -72.56 -51.99 -24.49
N ARG A 9 -73.88 -52.17 -24.40
CA ARG A 9 -74.89 -51.82 -23.39
C ARG A 9 -75.21 -53.03 -22.49
N ASN A 10 -75.41 -52.83 -21.18
CA ASN A 10 -76.42 -53.54 -20.36
C ASN A 10 -76.43 -52.97 -18.92
N GLN A 11 -77.36 -52.10 -18.54
CA GLN A 11 -78.70 -52.40 -18.01
C GLN A 11 -78.76 -53.52 -16.94
N ARG A 12 -78.85 -53.11 -15.67
CA ARG A 12 -79.84 -53.64 -14.71
C ARG A 12 -80.29 -52.50 -13.81
N GLY A 13 -81.53 -52.09 -14.01
CA GLY A 13 -82.26 -51.26 -13.06
C GLY A 13 -82.88 -52.13 -11.97
N ILE A 14 -83.07 -51.54 -10.79
CA ILE A 14 -84.14 -51.90 -9.88
C ILE A 14 -84.71 -50.59 -9.33
N ARG A 15 -85.93 -50.28 -9.81
CA ARG A 15 -87.10 -49.72 -9.09
C ARG A 15 -86.77 -48.66 -8.02
N GLY A 16 -87.12 -47.39 -8.19
CA GLY A 16 -88.46 -46.92 -8.51
C GLY A 16 -89.30 -46.83 -7.23
N PHE A 17 -89.22 -45.69 -6.55
CA PHE A 17 -90.35 -45.18 -5.77
C PHE A 17 -90.44 -43.67 -5.95
N ALA A 18 -91.66 -43.29 -6.28
CA ALA A 18 -92.09 -42.03 -6.84
C ALA A 18 -92.25 -40.93 -5.78
N GLU A 19 -92.03 -39.70 -6.24
CA GLU A 19 -92.90 -38.53 -6.01
C GLU A 19 -93.07 -37.96 -4.59
N ARG A 20 -92.52 -36.77 -4.39
CA ARG A 20 -93.29 -35.51 -4.45
C ARG A 20 -92.40 -34.28 -4.24
N CYS A 21 -92.29 -33.45 -5.28
CA CYS A 21 -92.05 -32.02 -5.12
C CYS A 21 -93.38 -31.38 -4.67
N ILE A 22 -93.37 -30.72 -3.52
CA ILE A 22 -94.30 -29.63 -3.22
C ILE A 22 -93.41 -28.42 -2.93
N ILE A 23 -93.52 -27.43 -3.80
CA ILE A 23 -92.94 -26.11 -3.63
C ILE A 23 -93.86 -25.35 -2.68
N ASP A 24 -93.31 -24.74 -1.64
CA ASP A 24 -94.01 -23.69 -0.92
C ASP A 24 -93.02 -22.60 -0.47
N GLY A 25 -93.40 -21.35 -0.72
CA GLY A 25 -93.06 -20.21 0.13
C GLY A 25 -91.63 -19.65 0.13
N ASN A 26 -91.27 -18.91 -0.92
CA ASN A 26 -90.68 -17.56 -0.84
C ASN A 26 -89.93 -17.15 0.45
N GLN A 27 -88.62 -17.43 0.58
CA GLN A 27 -87.68 -16.61 1.38
C GLN A 27 -86.25 -16.67 0.80
N PHE A 28 -85.84 -15.61 0.12
CA PHE A 28 -84.42 -15.31 -0.13
C PHE A 28 -83.75 -14.88 1.18
N VAL A 29 -82.99 -15.78 1.81
CA VAL A 29 -82.05 -15.42 2.87
C VAL A 29 -80.68 -15.24 2.24
N THR A 30 -80.31 -13.98 1.95
CA THR A 30 -78.92 -13.62 1.66
C THR A 30 -78.12 -13.71 2.95
N ASP A 31 -77.33 -14.77 3.10
CA ASP A 31 -76.30 -14.92 4.15
C ASP A 31 -75.25 -13.80 3.99
N PRO A 32 -75.12 -12.83 4.92
CA PRO A 32 -74.12 -11.78 4.82
C PRO A 32 -72.80 -12.31 5.38
N ARG A 33 -72.12 -13.19 4.66
CA ARG A 33 -70.72 -13.49 4.98
C ARG A 33 -69.87 -12.29 4.56
N PRO A 34 -69.19 -11.59 5.48
CA PRO A 34 -68.28 -10.52 5.09
C PRO A 34 -67.18 -11.10 4.19
N PRO A 35 -66.80 -10.41 3.10
CA PRO A 35 -65.70 -10.87 2.27
C PRO A 35 -64.42 -10.80 3.09
N VAL A 36 -63.91 -11.96 3.52
CA VAL A 36 -62.60 -12.06 4.16
C VAL A 36 -61.54 -11.74 3.10
N ARG A 37 -61.26 -10.45 2.89
CA ARG A 37 -60.01 -10.04 2.23
C ARG A 37 -58.89 -10.42 3.19
N ARG A 38 -58.30 -11.59 2.96
CA ARG A 38 -57.00 -11.94 3.51
C ARG A 38 -55.97 -11.03 2.83
N GLU A 39 -55.88 -9.80 3.30
CA GLU A 39 -54.74 -8.93 2.98
C GLU A 39 -53.53 -9.61 3.65
N PHE A 40 -52.79 -10.42 2.88
CA PHE A 40 -51.55 -11.08 3.35
C PHE A 40 -50.49 -10.06 3.82
N PHE A 41 -50.69 -8.77 3.49
CA PHE A 41 -49.74 -7.70 3.73
C PHE A 41 -50.42 -6.46 4.32
N PRO A 42 -49.98 -5.96 5.48
CA PRO A 42 -50.58 -4.79 6.11
C PRO A 42 -50.36 -3.49 5.30
N ARG A 43 -51.42 -2.66 5.22
CA ARG A 43 -51.45 -1.41 4.43
C ARG A 43 -50.61 -0.27 4.99
N LYS A 44 -50.27 -0.29 6.29
CA LYS A 44 -49.51 0.79 6.95
C LYS A 44 -48.08 0.33 7.23
N ILE A 45 -47.08 1.10 6.80
CA ILE A 45 -45.65 0.78 6.98
C ILE A 45 -45.26 0.54 8.45
N ARG A 46 -45.92 1.20 9.40
CA ARG A 46 -45.71 1.03 10.84
C ARG A 46 -46.09 -0.37 11.36
N GLN A 47 -46.97 -1.09 10.66
CA GLN A 47 -47.33 -2.48 10.98
C GLN A 47 -46.24 -3.47 10.54
N TRP A 48 -45.32 -3.06 9.67
CA TRP A 48 -44.13 -3.83 9.31
C TRP A 48 -42.98 -3.61 10.29
N LEU A 49 -42.91 -2.45 10.94
CA LEU A 49 -41.80 -2.11 11.84
C LEU A 49 -41.72 -3.04 13.05
N VAL A 50 -42.85 -3.38 13.67
CA VAL A 50 -42.85 -4.25 14.87
C VAL A 50 -42.42 -5.69 14.51
N PRO A 51 -43.02 -6.37 13.51
CA PRO A 51 -42.55 -7.70 13.09
C PRO A 51 -41.09 -7.71 12.63
N LEU A 52 -40.63 -6.70 11.89
CA LEU A 52 -39.23 -6.60 11.47
C LEU A 52 -38.29 -6.39 12.66
N ALA A 53 -38.67 -5.56 13.64
CA ALA A 53 -37.90 -5.37 14.86
C ALA A 53 -37.86 -6.63 15.73
N THR A 54 -38.99 -7.33 15.89
CA THR A 54 -39.06 -8.60 16.62
C THR A 54 -38.26 -9.70 15.92
N ALA A 55 -38.39 -9.84 14.60
CA ALA A 55 -37.60 -10.79 13.82
C ALA A 55 -36.09 -10.46 13.90
N GLY A 56 -35.73 -9.18 13.83
CA GLY A 56 -34.36 -8.71 14.01
C GLY A 56 -33.81 -9.03 15.41
N LEU A 57 -34.61 -8.84 16.46
CA LEU A 57 -34.23 -9.17 17.83
C LEU A 57 -34.04 -10.68 18.02
N ILE A 58 -34.98 -11.50 17.55
CA ILE A 58 -34.88 -12.96 17.61
C ILE A 58 -33.64 -13.45 16.85
N GLY A 59 -33.42 -12.92 15.63
CA GLY A 59 -32.23 -13.23 14.84
C GLY A 59 -30.94 -12.81 15.55
N GLY A 60 -30.92 -11.64 16.17
CA GLY A 60 -29.77 -11.15 16.94
C GLY A 60 -29.46 -12.01 18.15
N ILE A 61 -30.47 -12.37 18.95
CA ILE A 61 -30.33 -13.29 20.10
C ILE A 61 -29.83 -14.65 19.61
N GLY A 62 -30.40 -15.18 18.54
CA GLY A 62 -29.96 -16.44 17.93
C GLY A 62 -28.49 -16.41 17.50
N ALA A 63 -28.03 -15.32 16.87
CA ALA A 63 -26.63 -15.15 16.48
C ALA A 63 -25.68 -15.10 17.68
N VAL A 64 -26.07 -14.41 18.76
CA VAL A 64 -25.30 -14.34 20.01
C VAL A 64 -25.20 -15.73 20.66
N LEU A 65 -26.33 -16.44 20.80
CA LEU A 65 -26.35 -17.78 21.36
C LEU A 65 -25.50 -18.75 20.52
N LEU A 66 -25.55 -18.65 19.19
CA LEU A 66 -24.72 -19.46 18.30
C LEU A 66 -23.23 -19.15 18.49
N ALA A 67 -22.85 -17.88 18.61
CA ALA A 67 -21.46 -17.50 18.89
C ALA A 67 -20.99 -17.99 20.27
N MET A 68 -21.84 -17.91 21.29
CA MET A 68 -21.53 -18.39 22.65
C MET A 68 -21.47 -19.92 22.75
N SER A 69 -22.17 -20.64 21.87
CA SER A 69 -22.24 -22.11 21.91
C SER A 69 -20.93 -22.81 21.54
N GLY A 70 -20.00 -22.11 20.87
CA GLY A 70 -18.77 -22.70 20.33
C GLY A 70 -18.96 -23.63 19.12
N VAL A 71 -20.20 -23.79 18.62
CA VAL A 71 -20.51 -24.61 17.43
C VAL A 71 -19.89 -24.04 16.15
N LEU A 72 -19.63 -22.72 16.12
CA LEU A 72 -18.94 -22.07 15.01
C LEU A 72 -17.46 -22.50 14.98
N ASN A 73 -17.12 -23.38 14.06
CA ASN A 73 -15.73 -23.74 13.81
C ASN A 73 -15.00 -22.58 13.10
N LEU A 74 -14.14 -21.89 13.84
CA LEU A 74 -13.30 -20.81 13.33
C LEU A 74 -11.86 -21.27 13.03
N ALA A 75 -11.61 -22.58 12.94
CA ALA A 75 -10.29 -23.12 12.65
C ALA A 75 -9.85 -22.77 11.22
N ALA A 76 -8.67 -22.16 11.09
CA ALA A 76 -8.07 -21.83 9.80
C ALA A 76 -7.73 -23.06 8.93
N SER A 77 -7.72 -24.27 9.51
CA SER A 77 -7.56 -25.52 8.77
C SER A 77 -8.81 -25.93 7.99
N THR A 78 -9.97 -25.35 8.30
CA THR A 78 -11.23 -25.65 7.60
C THR A 78 -11.50 -24.65 6.47
N PRO A 79 -11.83 -25.11 5.24
CA PRO A 79 -12.22 -24.23 4.16
C PRO A 79 -13.52 -23.49 4.47
N HIS A 80 -13.66 -22.29 3.92
CA HIS A 80 -14.96 -21.62 3.90
C HIS A 80 -16.02 -22.46 3.16
N PRO A 81 -17.30 -22.34 3.55
CA PRO A 81 -18.40 -22.97 2.81
C PRO A 81 -18.36 -22.64 1.32
N GLN A 82 -18.75 -23.60 0.48
CA GLN A 82 -18.84 -23.39 -0.96
C GLN A 82 -19.83 -22.25 -1.25
N GLY A 83 -19.44 -21.31 -2.11
CA GLY A 83 -20.20 -20.08 -2.40
C GLY A 83 -19.88 -18.89 -1.49
N TRP A 84 -19.50 -19.10 -0.21
CA TRP A 84 -19.09 -18.00 0.67
C TRP A 84 -17.81 -17.33 0.16
N ALA A 85 -16.82 -18.13 -0.23
CA ALA A 85 -15.60 -17.61 -0.85
C ALA A 85 -15.88 -16.83 -2.14
N SER A 86 -16.80 -17.32 -2.97
CA SER A 86 -17.22 -16.63 -4.21
C SER A 86 -17.92 -15.31 -3.92
N PHE A 87 -18.80 -15.28 -2.92
CA PHE A 87 -19.48 -14.06 -2.49
C PHE A 87 -18.49 -13.03 -1.93
N LEU A 88 -17.57 -13.44 -1.06
CA LEU A 88 -16.53 -12.56 -0.53
C LEU A 88 -15.62 -12.03 -1.65
N HIS A 89 -15.24 -12.87 -2.61
CA HIS A 89 -14.44 -12.45 -3.75
C HIS A 89 -15.19 -11.45 -4.65
N PHE A 90 -16.48 -11.69 -4.93
CA PHE A 90 -17.32 -10.75 -5.65
C PHE A 90 -17.44 -9.40 -4.91
N ALA A 91 -17.70 -9.43 -3.60
CA ALA A 91 -17.79 -8.22 -2.78
C ALA A 91 -16.46 -7.45 -2.77
N PHE A 92 -15.33 -8.17 -2.69
CA PHE A 92 -13.99 -7.60 -2.83
C PHE A 92 -13.82 -6.89 -4.19
N GLN A 93 -14.11 -7.55 -5.31
CA GLN A 93 -13.99 -6.96 -6.65
C GLN A 93 -14.87 -5.72 -6.80
N ARG A 94 -16.13 -5.76 -6.33
CA ARG A 94 -17.04 -4.61 -6.36
C ARG A 94 -16.53 -3.45 -5.52
N SER A 95 -15.99 -3.73 -4.34
CA SER A 95 -15.39 -2.72 -3.45
C SER A 95 -14.17 -2.07 -4.11
N VAL A 96 -13.24 -2.87 -4.62
CA VAL A 96 -12.02 -2.39 -5.31
C VAL A 96 -12.38 -1.51 -6.51
N ALA A 97 -13.31 -1.95 -7.36
CA ALA A 97 -13.75 -1.17 -8.53
C ALA A 97 -14.41 0.16 -8.12
N PHE A 98 -15.22 0.17 -7.06
CA PHE A 98 -15.88 1.38 -6.57
C PHE A 98 -14.88 2.39 -5.99
N HIS A 99 -13.93 1.93 -5.20
CA HIS A 99 -13.00 2.81 -4.49
C HIS A 99 -11.81 3.28 -5.34
N SER A 100 -11.46 2.55 -6.40
CA SER A 100 -10.36 2.93 -7.30
C SER A 100 -10.77 3.85 -8.45
N ARG A 101 -12.06 4.12 -8.65
CA ARG A 101 -12.62 4.85 -9.81
C ARG A 101 -12.06 6.26 -10.04
N ASN A 102 -11.56 6.91 -9.00
CA ASN A 102 -11.01 8.28 -9.05
C ASN A 102 -9.51 8.31 -8.76
N LEU A 103 -8.82 7.18 -8.91
CA LEU A 103 -7.38 7.09 -8.73
C LEU A 103 -6.70 7.10 -10.10
N ASP A 104 -5.95 8.15 -10.35
CA ASP A 104 -5.17 8.28 -11.58
C ASP A 104 -3.72 7.82 -11.36
N PRO A 105 -3.23 6.85 -12.16
CA PRO A 105 -1.82 6.48 -12.10
C PRO A 105 -0.93 7.66 -12.50
N PRO A 106 0.25 7.83 -11.87
CA PRO A 106 1.20 8.84 -12.29
C PRO A 106 1.65 8.62 -13.73
N ALA A 107 1.93 9.71 -14.46
CA ALA A 107 2.37 9.64 -15.86
C ALA A 107 3.63 8.77 -16.03
N GLU A 108 4.52 8.80 -15.04
CA GLU A 108 5.75 8.01 -14.99
C GLU A 108 5.59 6.57 -14.47
N ILE A 109 4.37 6.01 -14.39
CA ILE A 109 4.10 4.66 -13.83
C ILE A 109 4.92 3.52 -14.47
N ARG A 110 5.46 3.73 -15.68
CA ARG A 110 6.33 2.76 -16.38
C ARG A 110 7.82 3.12 -16.34
N SER A 111 8.20 4.15 -15.58
CA SER A 111 9.59 4.58 -15.48
C SER A 111 10.46 3.53 -14.78
N ALA A 112 11.70 3.40 -15.23
CA ALA A 112 12.68 2.50 -14.62
C ALA A 112 12.86 2.77 -13.11
N ALA A 113 12.80 4.04 -12.71
CA ALA A 113 12.94 4.46 -11.33
C ALA A 113 11.82 3.96 -10.40
N LEU A 114 10.54 4.09 -10.83
CA LEU A 114 9.41 3.58 -10.03
C LEU A 114 9.42 2.06 -9.98
N ILE A 115 9.70 1.40 -11.10
CA ILE A 115 9.82 -0.06 -11.15
C ILE A 115 10.92 -0.53 -10.18
N GLU A 116 12.09 0.11 -10.21
CA GLU A 116 13.19 -0.26 -9.32
C GLU A 116 12.87 0.00 -7.84
N LYS A 117 12.25 1.15 -7.53
CA LYS A 117 11.84 1.50 -6.16
C LYS A 117 10.92 0.43 -5.55
N GLY A 118 10.07 -0.23 -6.34
CA GLY A 118 9.19 -1.32 -5.91
C GLY A 118 9.82 -2.73 -5.96
N ALA A 119 10.80 -2.97 -6.84
CA ALA A 119 11.29 -4.31 -7.17
C ALA A 119 11.85 -5.09 -5.97
N THR A 120 12.88 -4.54 -5.30
CA THR A 120 13.53 -5.23 -4.17
C THR A 120 12.59 -5.37 -2.98
N HIS A 121 11.65 -4.45 -2.79
CA HIS A 121 10.63 -4.55 -1.74
C HIS A 121 9.68 -5.73 -2.01
N TYR A 122 9.23 -5.90 -3.25
CA TYR A 122 8.41 -7.04 -3.64
C TYR A 122 9.14 -8.37 -3.36
N ASP A 123 10.39 -8.49 -3.80
CA ASP A 123 11.19 -9.72 -3.64
C ASP A 123 11.30 -10.14 -2.17
N ARG A 124 11.45 -9.18 -1.26
CA ARG A 124 11.71 -9.45 0.15
C ARG A 124 10.45 -9.61 1.00
N VAL A 125 9.35 -9.02 0.57
CA VAL A 125 8.13 -8.93 1.39
C VAL A 125 6.99 -9.67 0.72
N CYS A 126 6.63 -9.28 -0.50
CA CYS A 126 5.44 -9.78 -1.19
C CYS A 126 5.65 -11.20 -1.73
N SER A 127 6.83 -11.49 -2.29
CA SER A 127 7.13 -12.76 -2.95
C SER A 127 7.04 -13.96 -2.01
N ASN A 128 7.26 -13.76 -0.71
CA ASN A 128 7.14 -14.79 0.34
C ASN A 128 5.74 -15.42 0.37
N CYS A 129 4.70 -14.68 -0.02
CA CYS A 129 3.34 -15.19 -0.12
C CYS A 129 2.87 -15.35 -1.57
N HIS A 130 3.23 -14.41 -2.44
CA HIS A 130 2.69 -14.29 -3.80
C HIS A 130 3.52 -15.00 -4.88
N GLY A 131 4.72 -15.48 -4.54
CA GLY A 131 5.70 -16.03 -5.48
C GLY A 131 6.27 -14.96 -6.42
N ALA A 132 7.00 -15.39 -7.44
CA ALA A 132 7.69 -14.53 -8.40
C ALA A 132 8.01 -15.30 -9.69
N PRO A 133 8.43 -14.65 -10.80
CA PRO A 133 8.76 -15.34 -12.03
C PRO A 133 9.78 -16.45 -11.79
N GLY A 134 9.51 -17.68 -12.21
CA GLY A 134 10.38 -18.83 -11.99
C GLY A 134 10.45 -19.34 -10.53
N MET A 135 9.64 -18.77 -9.63
CA MET A 135 9.52 -19.20 -8.23
C MET A 135 8.08 -19.61 -7.91
N GLY A 136 7.92 -20.71 -7.18
CA GLY A 136 6.62 -21.14 -6.65
C GLY A 136 6.16 -20.29 -5.46
N GLN A 137 4.99 -20.61 -4.90
CA GLN A 137 4.54 -20.03 -3.62
C GLN A 137 5.10 -20.83 -2.44
N ASN A 138 5.36 -20.13 -1.33
CA ASN A 138 5.75 -20.75 -0.07
C ASN A 138 4.65 -21.71 0.43
N PRO A 139 4.98 -22.94 0.90
CA PRO A 139 4.01 -23.85 1.48
C PRO A 139 3.17 -23.27 2.63
N ILE A 140 3.74 -22.35 3.42
CA ILE A 140 3.00 -21.60 4.45
C ILE A 140 1.92 -20.74 3.80
N ALA A 141 2.21 -20.07 2.69
CA ALA A 141 1.22 -19.27 1.97
C ALA A 141 0.10 -20.16 1.40
N LEU A 142 0.45 -21.36 0.90
CA LEU A 142 -0.52 -22.33 0.38
C LEU A 142 -1.46 -22.89 1.46
N SER A 143 -1.07 -22.88 2.73
CA SER A 143 -1.89 -23.34 3.85
C SER A 143 -2.78 -22.24 4.46
N MET A 144 -2.62 -20.98 4.03
CA MET A 144 -3.43 -19.87 4.53
C MET A 144 -4.87 -19.89 4.00
N ARG A 145 -5.79 -19.36 4.81
CA ARG A 145 -7.21 -19.18 4.47
C ARG A 145 -7.63 -17.73 4.76
N PRO A 146 -8.04 -16.94 3.74
CA PRO A 146 -7.97 -17.26 2.31
C PRO A 146 -6.52 -17.42 1.83
N GLN A 147 -6.31 -18.26 0.82
CA GLN A 147 -4.99 -18.49 0.22
C GLN A 147 -4.59 -17.27 -0.62
N PRO A 148 -3.37 -16.70 -0.44
CA PRO A 148 -2.84 -15.66 -1.32
C PRO A 148 -2.73 -16.14 -2.76
N GLN A 149 -3.08 -15.27 -3.71
CA GLN A 149 -2.98 -15.56 -5.14
C GLN A 149 -1.52 -15.65 -5.59
N TYR A 150 -1.23 -16.60 -6.49
CA TYR A 150 0.04 -16.64 -7.22
C TYR A 150 0.02 -15.61 -8.35
N LEU A 151 0.88 -14.59 -8.25
CA LEU A 151 0.77 -13.43 -9.13
C LEU A 151 1.30 -13.64 -10.55
N MET A 152 2.03 -14.73 -10.84
CA MET A 152 2.59 -14.98 -12.18
C MET A 152 1.58 -15.59 -13.16
N GLY A 153 0.35 -15.83 -12.71
CA GLY A 153 -0.76 -16.29 -13.55
C GLY A 153 -1.57 -15.15 -14.19
N SER A 154 -2.86 -15.38 -14.42
CA SER A 154 -3.78 -14.38 -14.96
C SER A 154 -4.11 -13.24 -13.97
N SER A 155 -3.89 -13.45 -12.67
CA SER A 155 -4.39 -12.57 -11.60
C SER A 155 -3.94 -11.11 -11.77
N LEU A 156 -2.70 -10.85 -12.18
CA LEU A 156 -2.24 -9.47 -12.41
C LEU A 156 -2.86 -8.83 -13.67
N LYS A 157 -3.33 -9.63 -14.63
CA LYS A 157 -3.98 -9.14 -15.87
C LYS A 157 -5.44 -8.74 -15.64
N GLU A 158 -6.05 -9.22 -14.55
CA GLU A 158 -7.45 -8.97 -14.21
C GLU A 158 -7.70 -7.59 -13.61
N TYR A 159 -6.66 -6.91 -13.10
CA TYR A 159 -6.78 -5.61 -12.43
C TYR A 159 -6.05 -4.50 -13.18
N THR A 160 -6.70 -3.33 -13.20
CA THR A 160 -6.11 -2.06 -13.64
C THR A 160 -5.07 -1.55 -12.63
N PRO A 161 -4.17 -0.63 -13.02
CA PRO A 161 -3.21 -0.03 -12.08
C PRO A 161 -3.86 0.62 -10.85
N SER A 162 -5.01 1.28 -11.03
CA SER A 162 -5.77 1.94 -9.97
C SER A 162 -6.37 0.95 -8.98
N GLU A 163 -6.86 -0.19 -9.47
CA GLU A 163 -7.34 -1.28 -8.62
C GLU A 163 -6.19 -1.94 -7.86
N LEU A 164 -5.06 -2.19 -8.53
CA LEU A 164 -3.85 -2.71 -7.86
C LEU A 164 -3.35 -1.75 -6.78
N PHE A 165 -3.37 -0.45 -7.03
CA PHE A 165 -3.02 0.55 -6.03
C PHE A 165 -3.93 0.43 -4.80
N TRP A 166 -5.25 0.37 -4.98
CA TRP A 166 -6.20 0.25 -3.88
C TRP A 166 -5.95 -1.02 -3.06
N ILE A 167 -5.75 -2.15 -3.74
CA ILE A 167 -5.47 -3.44 -3.10
C ILE A 167 -4.17 -3.40 -2.30
N VAL A 168 -3.08 -2.86 -2.87
CA VAL A 168 -1.77 -2.79 -2.20
C VAL A 168 -1.80 -1.80 -1.04
N LYS A 169 -2.48 -0.65 -1.19
CA LYS A 169 -2.58 0.38 -0.16
C LYS A 169 -3.36 -0.10 1.06
N HIS A 170 -4.50 -0.76 0.84
CA HIS A 170 -5.45 -1.08 1.91
C HIS A 170 -5.40 -2.53 2.37
N GLY A 171 -4.69 -3.39 1.64
CA GLY A 171 -4.71 -4.83 1.88
C GLY A 171 -6.09 -5.42 1.62
N VAL A 172 -6.34 -6.61 2.17
CA VAL A 172 -7.62 -7.29 2.04
C VAL A 172 -8.11 -7.66 3.43
N LYS A 173 -9.18 -6.99 3.87
CA LYS A 173 -9.82 -7.26 5.17
C LYS A 173 -10.27 -8.72 5.25
N TYR A 174 -10.12 -9.33 6.43
CA TYR A 174 -10.38 -10.75 6.68
C TYR A 174 -9.46 -11.71 5.91
N SER A 175 -8.30 -11.21 5.51
CA SER A 175 -7.18 -12.01 5.03
C SER A 175 -5.92 -11.63 5.80
N ALA A 176 -4.84 -12.36 5.54
CA ALA A 176 -3.52 -12.01 6.05
C ALA A 176 -2.79 -10.96 5.19
N MET A 177 -3.40 -10.41 4.14
CA MET A 177 -2.81 -9.34 3.33
C MET A 177 -2.97 -8.00 4.08
N PRO A 178 -1.90 -7.46 4.67
CA PRO A 178 -1.98 -6.22 5.45
C PRO A 178 -2.15 -5.00 4.55
N ALA A 179 -2.62 -3.91 5.14
CA ALA A 179 -2.52 -2.59 4.52
C ALA A 179 -1.06 -2.12 4.46
N TRP A 180 -0.77 -1.17 3.57
CA TRP A 180 0.55 -0.55 3.51
C TRP A 180 0.85 0.15 4.85
N PRO A 181 1.99 -0.12 5.50
CA PRO A 181 2.24 0.34 6.87
C PRO A 181 2.40 1.87 6.98
N ALA A 182 2.78 2.54 5.90
CA ALA A 182 2.82 4.00 5.80
C ALA A 182 1.66 4.51 4.93
N GLY A 183 0.45 4.56 5.48
CA GLY A 183 -0.80 4.76 4.73
C GLY A 183 -0.88 6.03 3.85
N ASP A 184 -0.07 7.04 4.12
CA ASP A 184 -0.02 8.29 3.36
C ASP A 184 1.09 8.30 2.28
N ARG A 185 1.90 7.24 2.18
CA ARG A 185 3.02 7.10 1.23
C ARG A 185 2.57 6.49 -0.09
N ASP A 186 1.63 7.17 -0.76
CA ASP A 186 1.08 6.75 -2.04
C ASP A 186 2.16 6.63 -3.14
N ASP A 187 3.24 7.40 -3.02
CA ASP A 187 4.41 7.32 -3.92
C ASP A 187 5.11 5.96 -3.87
N GLU A 188 5.07 5.26 -2.73
CA GLU A 188 5.65 3.92 -2.58
C GLU A 188 4.69 2.84 -3.11
N VAL A 189 3.38 3.02 -2.88
CA VAL A 189 2.36 2.12 -3.42
C VAL A 189 2.36 2.16 -4.95
N TRP A 190 2.46 3.35 -5.56
CA TRP A 190 2.57 3.46 -7.01
C TRP A 190 3.86 2.85 -7.56
N ALA A 191 4.98 2.92 -6.84
CA ALA A 191 6.21 2.22 -7.21
C ALA A 191 6.02 0.68 -7.20
N MET A 192 5.27 0.17 -6.22
CA MET A 192 4.89 -1.25 -6.20
C MET A 192 4.01 -1.61 -7.42
N VAL A 193 2.98 -0.80 -7.72
CA VAL A 193 2.11 -1.03 -8.89
C VAL A 193 2.89 -0.97 -10.21
N ALA A 194 3.84 -0.04 -10.33
CA ALA A 194 4.76 0.04 -11.47
C ALA A 194 5.52 -1.28 -11.65
N PHE A 195 6.09 -1.80 -10.57
CA PHE A 195 6.80 -3.07 -10.58
C PHE A 195 5.87 -4.26 -10.92
N LEU A 196 4.69 -4.36 -10.30
CA LEU A 196 3.71 -5.39 -10.62
C LEU A 196 3.31 -5.37 -12.10
N GLY A 197 3.15 -4.18 -12.68
CA GLY A 197 2.89 -4.00 -14.10
C GLY A 197 4.02 -4.52 -14.99
N ALA A 198 5.28 -4.25 -14.63
CA ALA A 198 6.45 -4.69 -15.37
C ALA A 198 6.68 -6.21 -15.23
N MET A 199 6.47 -6.76 -14.03
CA MET A 199 6.70 -8.16 -13.69
C MET A 199 5.83 -9.13 -14.49
N LYS A 200 4.66 -8.69 -14.99
CA LYS A 200 3.74 -9.46 -15.85
C LYS A 200 4.43 -10.17 -17.03
N ASN A 201 5.52 -9.58 -17.52
CA ASN A 201 6.22 -10.04 -18.72
C ASN A 201 7.69 -10.42 -18.45
N MET A 202 8.11 -10.49 -17.19
CA MET A 202 9.50 -10.81 -16.84
C MET A 202 9.73 -12.32 -16.80
N ASN A 203 10.87 -12.76 -17.32
CA ASN A 203 11.42 -14.06 -16.99
C ASN A 203 12.20 -14.02 -15.66
N TYR A 204 12.63 -15.19 -15.17
CA TYR A 204 13.38 -15.29 -13.92
C TYR A 204 14.67 -14.45 -13.91
N GLN A 205 15.43 -14.43 -15.01
CA GLN A 205 16.69 -13.68 -15.07
C GLN A 205 16.45 -12.17 -14.93
N GLN A 206 15.51 -11.64 -15.73
CA GLN A 206 15.09 -10.23 -15.68
C GLN A 206 14.60 -9.84 -14.28
N TYR A 207 13.78 -10.71 -13.67
CA TYR A 207 13.32 -10.50 -12.29
C TYR A 207 14.49 -10.43 -11.30
N ARG A 208 15.45 -11.37 -11.37
CA ARG A 208 16.61 -11.34 -10.47
C ARG A 208 17.50 -10.13 -10.74
N ASP A 209 17.69 -9.73 -11.99
CA ASP A 209 18.48 -8.54 -12.36
C ASP A 209 17.95 -7.28 -11.68
N ILE A 210 16.64 -7.04 -11.75
CA ILE A 210 16.06 -5.82 -11.20
C ILE A 210 15.94 -5.87 -9.66
N THR A 211 15.63 -7.03 -9.08
CA THR A 211 15.39 -7.18 -7.63
C THR A 211 16.67 -7.25 -6.80
N LEU A 212 17.72 -7.91 -7.32
CA LEU A 212 19.03 -7.97 -6.67
C LEU A 212 19.93 -6.79 -7.08
N GLY A 213 19.85 -6.40 -8.34
CA GLY A 213 20.79 -5.54 -9.07
C GLY A 213 22.15 -5.26 -8.43
N ALA A 214 22.36 -4.15 -7.71
CA ALA A 214 23.69 -3.80 -7.17
C ALA A 214 24.29 -4.86 -6.22
N SER A 215 23.46 -5.71 -5.59
CA SER A 215 23.93 -6.86 -4.81
C SER A 215 24.53 -7.99 -5.64
N LYS A 216 24.19 -8.13 -6.92
CA LYS A 216 24.71 -9.25 -7.75
C LYS A 216 26.22 -9.18 -7.90
N ASN A 217 26.74 -7.96 -8.03
CA ASN A 217 28.14 -7.67 -8.29
C ASN A 217 28.82 -7.03 -7.08
N ALA A 218 28.18 -7.12 -5.90
CA ALA A 218 28.69 -6.56 -4.66
C ALA A 218 30.01 -7.25 -4.28
N THR A 219 31.12 -6.60 -4.63
CA THR A 219 32.46 -6.99 -4.18
C THR A 219 32.83 -6.13 -2.97
N GLY A 220 33.25 -6.79 -1.89
CA GLY A 220 33.57 -6.12 -0.62
C GLY A 220 32.84 -6.73 0.58
N ALA A 221 33.49 -6.68 1.74
CA ALA A 221 32.91 -7.17 2.98
C ALA A 221 32.09 -6.06 3.64
N LEU A 222 30.79 -6.31 3.83
CA LEU A 222 30.00 -5.54 4.78
C LEU A 222 30.58 -5.73 6.19
N PRO A 223 30.43 -4.76 7.10
CA PRO A 223 30.82 -4.98 8.49
C PRO A 223 30.02 -6.16 9.04
N MET A 224 30.69 -7.10 9.70
CA MET A 224 29.99 -8.14 10.46
C MET A 224 29.19 -7.43 11.55
N LEU A 225 27.88 -7.48 11.41
CA LEU A 225 26.97 -6.91 12.39
C LEU A 225 26.95 -7.89 13.59
N PRO A 226 26.97 -7.43 14.84
CA PRO A 226 26.79 -8.32 15.98
C PRO A 226 25.31 -8.72 16.12
N PRO A 227 25.00 -9.92 16.63
CA PRO A 227 23.65 -10.21 17.08
C PRO A 227 23.28 -9.24 18.20
N GLY A 228 22.01 -8.85 18.26
CA GLY A 228 21.52 -8.03 19.35
C GLY A 228 20.08 -8.36 19.71
N ASP A 229 19.64 -7.84 20.86
CA ASP A 229 18.33 -8.11 21.45
C ASP A 229 17.18 -7.73 20.48
N LEU A 230 16.55 -8.74 19.87
CA LEU A 230 15.31 -8.60 19.11
C LEU A 230 14.13 -8.45 20.07
N ARG A 231 13.98 -7.29 20.71
CA ARG A 231 12.79 -7.02 21.55
C ARG A 231 11.67 -6.43 20.70
N PRO A 232 10.40 -6.89 20.87
CA PRO A 232 9.25 -6.19 20.31
C PRO A 232 9.24 -4.76 20.86
N GLN A 233 9.43 -3.78 19.98
CA GLN A 233 9.36 -2.36 20.35
C GLN A 233 7.97 -1.83 20.02
N PRO A 234 7.39 -0.94 20.86
CA PRO A 234 6.15 -0.28 20.51
C PRO A 234 6.34 0.50 19.20
N TYR A 235 5.56 0.13 18.19
CA TYR A 235 5.59 0.74 16.86
C TYR A 235 4.27 1.50 16.62
N VAL A 236 4.36 2.64 15.93
CA VAL A 236 3.22 3.51 15.64
C VAL A 236 2.84 3.37 14.17
N ILE A 237 1.65 2.86 13.88
CA ILE A 237 1.10 2.80 12.52
C ILE A 237 0.11 3.95 12.37
N GLY A 238 0.32 4.83 11.39
CA GLY A 238 -0.61 5.92 11.07
C GLY A 238 -0.92 6.84 12.26
N GLY A 239 0.06 7.11 13.14
CA GLY A 239 -0.13 7.95 14.33
C GLY A 239 -0.88 7.28 15.49
N THR A 240 -1.38 6.06 15.31
CA THR A 240 -1.98 5.27 16.39
C THR A 240 -0.91 4.36 16.99
N ARG A 241 -0.70 4.44 18.32
CA ARG A 241 -0.11 3.29 19.02
C ARG A 241 -1.10 2.15 18.77
N THR A 242 -0.62 1.02 18.26
CA THR A 242 -1.47 -0.17 18.09
C THR A 242 -2.19 -0.39 19.42
N ALA A 243 -3.50 -0.15 19.45
CA ALA A 243 -4.27 -0.26 20.68
C ALA A 243 -3.99 -1.66 21.23
N GLU A 244 -3.51 -1.75 22.48
CA GLU A 244 -3.21 -3.04 23.12
C GLU A 244 -4.33 -4.05 22.89
N ALA A 245 -5.59 -3.59 22.87
CA ALA A 245 -6.76 -4.39 22.53
C ALA A 245 -6.65 -5.19 21.22
N ALA A 246 -6.15 -4.64 20.11
CA ALA A 246 -6.06 -5.36 18.83
C ALA A 246 -4.98 -6.46 18.84
N VAL A 247 -3.95 -6.31 19.68
CA VAL A 247 -2.87 -7.27 19.88
C VAL A 247 -3.22 -8.29 20.99
N ASN A 248 -4.07 -7.89 21.94
CA ASN A 248 -4.52 -8.75 23.05
C ASN A 248 -5.46 -9.88 22.61
N PHE A 249 -6.08 -9.76 21.43
CA PHE A 249 -6.88 -10.83 20.82
C PHE A 249 -6.08 -11.67 19.79
N SER A 250 -4.80 -11.41 19.58
CA SER A 250 -3.94 -12.24 18.71
C SER A 250 -3.32 -13.41 19.46
N THR A 251 -4.14 -14.39 19.84
CA THR A 251 -3.71 -15.63 20.50
C THR A 251 -3.73 -16.82 19.52
N PRO A 252 -2.73 -17.72 19.55
CA PRO A 252 -1.30 -17.49 19.66
C PRO A 252 -0.74 -17.23 18.25
N ALA A 253 -0.70 -15.97 17.81
CA ALA A 253 0.09 -15.63 16.63
C ALA A 253 1.53 -15.44 17.11
N LEU A 254 2.41 -16.42 16.87
CA LEU A 254 3.84 -16.15 16.86
C LEU A 254 4.01 -14.93 15.94
N GLY A 255 4.43 -13.80 16.50
CA GLY A 255 4.67 -12.61 15.69
C GLY A 255 5.65 -12.96 14.56
N PHE A 256 5.63 -12.19 13.46
CA PHE A 256 6.63 -12.29 12.39
C PHE A 256 8.03 -11.82 12.85
N GLY A 257 8.42 -12.11 14.09
CA GLY A 257 9.77 -11.94 14.59
C GLY A 257 10.69 -12.87 13.81
N HIS A 258 11.26 -12.36 12.73
CA HIS A 258 12.35 -13.06 12.07
C HIS A 258 13.56 -12.98 12.98
N SER A 259 14.08 -14.14 13.38
CA SER A 259 15.49 -14.32 13.71
C SER A 259 16.31 -14.09 12.44
N ALA A 260 16.44 -12.84 12.00
CA ALA A 260 17.33 -12.53 10.88
C ALA A 260 18.76 -12.81 11.36
N GLU A 261 19.34 -13.90 10.84
CA GLU A 261 20.76 -14.20 11.01
C GLU A 261 21.57 -12.99 10.53
N VAL A 262 22.54 -12.58 11.33
CA VAL A 262 23.08 -11.23 11.29
C VAL A 262 23.81 -10.90 9.97
N ALA A 263 24.29 -11.94 9.28
CA ALA A 263 24.92 -11.83 7.96
C ALA A 263 23.94 -11.43 6.83
N GLU A 264 22.64 -11.69 6.97
CA GLU A 264 21.62 -11.37 5.96
C GLU A 264 21.11 -9.92 6.05
N ILE A 265 21.25 -9.27 7.21
CA ILE A 265 20.83 -7.89 7.42
C ILE A 265 21.67 -6.92 6.55
N GLY A 266 22.98 -7.12 6.48
CA GLY A 266 23.84 -6.29 5.64
C GLY A 266 23.54 -6.46 4.13
N LYS A 267 23.31 -7.70 3.68
CA LYS A 267 22.87 -7.99 2.30
C LYS A 267 21.53 -7.33 1.96
N SER A 268 20.75 -6.98 2.99
CA SER A 268 19.49 -6.25 2.85
C SER A 268 19.67 -4.81 2.43
N CYS A 269 20.66 -4.13 2.97
CA CYS A 269 20.98 -2.75 2.60
C CYS A 269 21.52 -2.68 1.16
N VAL A 270 22.41 -3.60 0.79
CA VAL A 270 23.07 -3.61 -0.53
C VAL A 270 22.09 -3.78 -1.69
N ALA A 271 21.00 -4.55 -1.49
CA ALA A 271 20.06 -4.83 -2.57
C ALA A 271 19.34 -3.58 -3.10
N CYS A 272 19.21 -2.58 -2.22
CA CYS A 272 18.66 -1.26 -2.54
C CYS A 272 19.76 -0.22 -2.75
N HIS A 273 20.66 -0.07 -1.78
CA HIS A 273 21.61 1.05 -1.73
C HIS A 273 22.97 0.76 -2.36
N GLY A 274 23.23 -0.49 -2.77
CA GLY A 274 24.57 -0.91 -3.20
C GLY A 274 25.56 -1.03 -2.05
N VAL A 275 26.74 -1.56 -2.38
CA VAL A 275 27.87 -1.69 -1.45
C VAL A 275 28.45 -0.33 -1.15
N ASP A 276 28.58 0.50 -2.18
CA ASP A 276 29.10 1.87 -2.10
C ASP A 276 28.06 2.89 -1.62
N GLY A 277 26.81 2.49 -1.37
CA GLY A 277 25.75 3.38 -0.91
C GLY A 277 25.16 4.29 -2.00
N ARG A 278 25.54 4.13 -3.26
CA ARG A 278 25.11 5.01 -4.36
C ARG A 278 23.80 4.61 -5.01
N ALA A 279 23.26 3.44 -4.66
CA ALA A 279 22.12 2.81 -5.35
C ALA A 279 22.34 2.71 -6.86
N ARG A 280 21.29 2.40 -7.65
CA ARG A 280 21.40 2.36 -9.12
C ARG A 280 21.02 3.70 -9.75
N ALA A 281 21.55 3.91 -10.95
CA ALA A 281 21.39 5.13 -11.72
C ALA A 281 19.93 5.50 -12.09
N SER A 282 18.96 4.59 -11.92
CA SER A 282 17.54 4.90 -12.16
C SER A 282 17.01 5.99 -11.21
N GLY A 283 17.62 6.13 -10.02
CA GLY A 283 17.29 7.17 -9.05
C GLY A 283 16.02 6.95 -8.23
N GLY A 284 15.44 5.74 -8.26
CA GLY A 284 14.32 5.36 -7.40
C GLY A 284 14.70 5.18 -5.92
N ILE A 285 15.99 5.02 -5.62
CA ILE A 285 16.56 4.77 -4.29
C ILE A 285 17.65 5.80 -4.03
N PRO A 286 17.74 6.43 -2.84
CA PRO A 286 18.70 7.51 -2.60
C PRO A 286 20.15 7.03 -2.57
N ASN A 287 21.05 7.93 -2.99
CA ASN A 287 22.47 7.87 -2.72
C ASN A 287 22.72 8.23 -1.25
N ILE A 288 22.97 7.22 -0.41
CA ILE A 288 23.18 7.37 1.04
C ILE A 288 24.65 7.62 1.40
N ALA A 289 25.58 7.43 0.47
CA ALA A 289 27.00 7.76 0.65
C ALA A 289 27.24 9.26 0.87
N LEU A 290 26.28 10.10 0.47
CA LEU A 290 26.32 11.55 0.67
C LEU A 290 26.06 11.97 2.13
N LEU A 291 25.51 11.08 2.96
CA LEU A 291 25.10 11.37 4.32
C LEU A 291 26.24 11.17 5.33
N THR A 292 26.26 11.98 6.40
CA THR A 292 27.17 11.75 7.53
C THR A 292 26.72 10.56 8.38
N ARG A 293 27.61 10.04 9.22
CA ARG A 293 27.29 8.98 10.18
C ARG A 293 26.09 9.35 11.05
N GLU A 294 26.08 10.56 11.61
CA GLU A 294 25.01 11.05 12.48
C GLU A 294 23.69 11.15 11.74
N GLN A 295 23.72 11.58 10.47
CA GLN A 295 22.54 11.65 9.62
C GLN A 295 21.96 10.26 9.36
N ILE A 296 22.79 9.27 9.02
CA ILE A 296 22.34 7.89 8.80
C ILE A 296 21.75 7.29 10.08
N VAL A 297 22.45 7.43 11.21
CA VAL A 297 21.95 6.98 12.53
C VAL A 297 20.59 7.61 12.82
N ARG A 298 20.45 8.92 12.60
CA ARG A 298 19.19 9.63 12.83
C ARG A 298 18.08 9.14 11.93
N GLN A 299 18.30 9.00 10.62
CA GLN A 299 17.26 8.55 9.70
C GLN A 299 16.81 7.11 10.00
N LEU A 300 17.74 6.21 10.27
CA LEU A 300 17.40 4.82 10.64
C LEU A 300 16.59 4.76 11.93
N ASN A 301 16.94 5.56 12.94
CA ASN A 301 16.15 5.65 14.16
C ASN A 301 14.74 6.21 13.91
N LEU A 302 14.60 7.27 13.11
CA LEU A 302 13.30 7.86 12.79
C LEU A 302 12.39 6.88 12.02
N TYR A 303 12.95 6.08 11.11
CA TYR A 303 12.19 5.01 10.46
C TYR A 303 11.82 3.90 11.46
N ARG A 304 12.78 3.46 12.28
CA ARG A 304 12.59 2.39 13.26
C ARG A 304 11.47 2.71 14.26
N THR A 305 11.34 3.97 14.70
CA THR A 305 10.29 4.40 15.65
C THR A 305 8.99 4.83 14.98
N GLY A 306 8.93 4.83 13.65
CA GLY A 306 7.76 5.32 12.91
C GLY A 306 7.62 6.83 12.87
N VAL A 307 8.54 7.61 13.44
CA VAL A 307 8.49 9.08 13.40
C VAL A 307 8.66 9.60 11.97
N ARG A 308 9.51 8.94 11.14
CA ARG A 308 9.58 9.14 9.69
C ARG A 308 8.86 7.99 8.99
N GLN A 309 7.93 8.32 8.09
CA GLN A 309 7.07 7.35 7.42
C GLN A 309 7.72 6.79 6.16
N SER A 310 7.73 5.47 5.99
CA SER A 310 8.12 4.76 4.76
C SER A 310 7.83 3.27 4.89
N GLY A 311 6.86 2.77 4.13
CA GLY A 311 6.58 1.34 4.09
C GLY A 311 7.71 0.51 3.49
N ILE A 312 8.65 1.13 2.78
CA ILE A 312 9.87 0.44 2.33
C ILE A 312 10.92 0.41 3.45
N MET A 313 11.33 1.57 3.96
CA MET A 313 12.47 1.66 4.89
C MET A 313 12.13 1.30 6.33
N GLN A 314 10.88 1.49 6.79
CA GLN A 314 10.47 1.08 8.13
C GLN A 314 10.58 -0.44 8.28
N ASN A 315 10.14 -1.20 7.27
CA ASN A 315 10.26 -2.67 7.26
C ASN A 315 11.70 -3.17 7.39
N VAL A 316 12.69 -2.40 6.93
CA VAL A 316 14.12 -2.70 7.13
C VAL A 316 14.59 -2.22 8.51
N ALA A 317 14.27 -0.98 8.89
CA ALA A 317 14.80 -0.33 10.08
C ALA A 317 14.28 -0.92 11.40
N VAL A 318 13.06 -1.44 11.44
CA VAL A 318 12.46 -2.06 12.63
C VAL A 318 13.19 -3.32 13.10
N GLN A 319 13.97 -3.94 12.22
CA GLN A 319 14.74 -5.15 12.52
C GLN A 319 16.15 -4.83 13.08
N LEU A 320 16.54 -3.55 13.14
CA LEU A 320 17.91 -3.16 13.48
C LEU A 320 18.08 -2.79 14.95
N THR A 321 19.13 -3.33 15.56
CA THR A 321 19.58 -2.89 16.89
C THR A 321 20.35 -1.57 16.83
N PRO A 322 20.46 -0.80 17.94
CA PRO A 322 21.26 0.42 17.96
C PRO A 322 22.71 0.22 17.52
N GLN A 323 23.33 -0.91 17.88
CA GLN A 323 24.69 -1.27 17.49
C GLN A 323 24.79 -1.50 15.98
N GLN A 324 23.81 -2.21 15.40
CA GLN A 324 23.75 -2.44 13.96
C GLN A 324 23.56 -1.14 13.17
N ILE A 325 22.69 -0.25 13.65
CA ILE A 325 22.51 1.10 13.09
C ILE A 325 23.83 1.86 13.10
N ALA A 326 24.57 1.84 14.23
CA ALA A 326 25.85 2.54 14.35
C ALA A 326 26.93 1.97 13.43
N GLY A 327 26.94 0.64 13.22
CA GLY A 327 27.86 -0.05 12.31
C GLY A 327 27.59 0.26 10.84
N LEU A 328 26.33 0.14 10.40
CA LEU A 328 25.89 0.48 9.05
C LEU A 328 26.14 1.97 8.74
N ALA A 329 25.85 2.86 9.69
CA ALA A 329 26.11 4.28 9.54
C ALA A 329 27.61 4.57 9.38
N GLY A 330 28.47 3.91 10.16
CA GLY A 330 29.91 4.02 10.03
C GLY A 330 30.38 3.62 8.62
N TYR A 331 29.93 2.45 8.16
CA TYR A 331 30.29 1.90 6.86
C TYR A 331 29.85 2.76 5.66
N TYR A 332 28.58 3.19 5.62
CA TYR A 332 28.09 3.97 4.48
C TYR A 332 28.64 5.41 4.49
N SER A 333 28.86 6.00 5.66
CA SER A 333 29.47 7.34 5.76
C SER A 333 30.95 7.37 5.39
N SER A 334 31.64 6.23 5.40
CA SER A 334 33.03 6.12 4.95
C SER A 334 33.17 5.88 3.44
N GLN A 335 32.07 5.70 2.72
CA GLN A 335 32.13 5.49 1.27
C GLN A 335 32.49 6.80 0.54
N PRO A 336 33.13 6.72 -0.64
CA PRO A 336 33.40 7.90 -1.46
C PRO A 336 32.13 8.67 -1.82
N LYS A 337 32.16 9.99 -1.62
CA LYS A 337 31.06 10.88 -2.01
C LYS A 337 31.10 11.15 -3.52
N VAL A 338 30.38 10.32 -4.28
CA VAL A 338 30.28 10.40 -5.74
C VAL A 338 28.82 10.51 -6.15
N SER A 339 28.54 11.26 -7.23
CA SER A 339 27.20 11.36 -7.79
C SER A 339 26.61 9.98 -8.16
N GLY A 340 25.30 9.84 -7.99
CA GLY A 340 24.57 8.61 -8.30
C GLY A 340 24.40 8.35 -9.80
N ALA A 341 24.23 9.40 -10.61
CA ALA A 341 24.14 9.32 -12.06
C ALA A 341 24.51 10.65 -12.73
N ALA A 342 24.87 10.60 -14.02
CA ALA A 342 24.96 11.80 -14.85
C ALA A 342 23.54 12.22 -15.27
N ILE A 343 23.17 13.48 -14.98
CA ILE A 343 21.83 14.01 -15.26
C ILE A 343 21.86 14.81 -16.56
N LYS A 344 20.94 14.49 -17.47
CA LYS A 344 20.63 15.32 -18.63
C LYS A 344 19.37 16.11 -18.33
N ALA A 345 19.47 17.43 -18.33
CA ALA A 345 18.35 18.32 -18.11
C ALA A 345 18.43 19.50 -19.10
N ASP A 346 17.27 20.05 -19.43
CA ASP A 346 17.17 21.25 -20.25
C ASP A 346 17.90 22.43 -19.58
N PRO A 347 18.72 23.20 -20.33
CA PRO A 347 19.49 24.32 -19.76
C PRO A 347 18.63 25.37 -19.06
N THR A 348 17.41 25.65 -19.53
CA THR A 348 16.54 26.63 -18.89
C THR A 348 16.01 26.14 -17.54
N THR A 349 15.79 24.82 -17.43
CA THR A 349 15.41 24.17 -16.18
C THR A 349 16.56 24.19 -15.18
N LEU A 350 17.79 23.89 -15.61
CA LEU A 350 18.98 23.98 -14.77
C LEU A 350 19.23 25.41 -14.29
N ALA A 351 19.09 26.40 -15.17
CA ALA A 351 19.25 27.81 -14.81
C ALA A 351 18.19 28.28 -13.79
N LEU A 352 16.94 27.80 -13.90
CA LEU A 352 15.91 28.05 -12.89
C LEU A 352 16.30 27.40 -11.55
N GLY A 353 16.72 26.14 -11.57
CA GLY A 353 17.13 25.40 -10.38
C GLY A 353 18.31 26.06 -9.67
N GLU A 354 19.32 26.50 -10.42
CA GLU A 354 20.47 27.25 -9.90
C GLU A 354 20.03 28.57 -9.25
N ARG A 355 19.19 29.37 -9.92
CA ARG A 355 18.68 30.63 -9.36
C ARG A 355 18.00 30.41 -8.01
N ILE A 356 17.16 29.39 -7.89
CA ILE A 356 16.46 29.08 -6.65
C ILE A 356 17.44 28.54 -5.59
N ALA A 357 18.34 27.65 -5.99
CA ALA A 357 19.31 27.06 -5.07
C ALA A 357 20.25 28.12 -4.46
N VAL A 358 20.64 29.13 -5.24
CA VAL A 358 21.58 30.17 -4.81
C VAL A 358 20.86 31.35 -4.17
N ARG A 359 19.80 31.88 -4.80
CA ARG A 359 19.14 33.14 -4.40
C ARG A 359 17.83 32.94 -3.66
N GLY A 360 17.24 31.75 -3.75
CA GLY A 360 15.92 31.48 -3.20
C GLY A 360 14.80 32.12 -4.02
N LEU A 361 13.63 32.28 -3.38
CA LEU A 361 12.44 32.91 -3.93
C LEU A 361 12.02 34.03 -2.96
N PRO A 362 12.63 35.23 -3.06
CA PRO A 362 12.51 36.29 -2.06
C PRO A 362 11.08 36.80 -1.91
N ASP A 363 10.34 36.92 -3.02
CA ASP A 363 8.94 37.37 -3.02
C ASP A 363 8.00 36.45 -2.23
N ARG A 364 8.43 35.21 -1.99
CA ARG A 364 7.70 34.22 -1.19
C ARG A 364 8.39 33.92 0.15
N GLY A 365 9.50 34.59 0.45
CA GLY A 365 10.29 34.36 1.66
C GLY A 365 10.87 32.95 1.73
N VAL A 366 11.39 32.43 0.62
CA VAL A 366 12.18 31.19 0.57
C VAL A 366 13.65 31.58 0.41
N ALA A 367 14.50 31.22 1.38
CA ALA A 367 15.94 31.43 1.29
C ALA A 367 16.59 30.51 0.25
N GLY A 368 17.75 30.91 -0.28
CA GLY A 368 18.53 30.07 -1.19
C GLY A 368 18.96 28.78 -0.50
N CYS A 369 18.66 27.63 -1.11
CA CYS A 369 18.95 26.31 -0.56
C CYS A 369 20.42 26.15 -0.10
N ALA A 370 21.35 26.75 -0.84
CA ALA A 370 22.78 26.71 -0.57
C ALA A 370 23.17 27.32 0.79
N SER A 371 22.35 28.19 1.39
CA SER A 371 22.62 28.77 2.71
C SER A 371 22.62 27.73 3.84
N CYS A 372 21.96 26.59 3.64
CA CYS A 372 21.91 25.49 4.61
C CYS A 372 22.45 24.16 4.04
N HIS A 373 22.29 23.91 2.73
CA HIS A 373 22.62 22.63 2.09
C HIS A 373 23.95 22.64 1.30
N GLY A 374 24.65 23.77 1.20
CA GLY A 374 25.93 23.88 0.47
C GLY A 374 27.12 23.27 1.20
N VAL A 375 28.19 22.94 0.47
CA VAL A 375 29.41 22.25 0.96
C VAL A 375 30.35 23.16 1.76
N THR A 376 30.01 24.43 1.98
CA THR A 376 30.64 25.16 3.10
C THR A 376 30.28 24.45 4.40
N ALA A 377 31.06 24.65 5.46
CA ALA A 377 30.83 24.03 6.77
C ALA A 377 29.40 24.24 7.39
N ALA A 378 28.50 24.94 6.68
CA ALA A 378 27.07 25.08 6.95
C ALA A 378 26.21 23.83 6.63
N ALA A 379 26.62 22.94 5.70
CA ALA A 379 26.16 21.52 5.69
C ALA A 379 26.81 20.77 6.87
N SER A 380 26.63 21.35 8.04
CA SER A 380 27.00 20.84 9.35
C SER A 380 26.23 19.54 9.62
N LYS A 381 26.56 18.87 10.72
CA LYS A 381 25.81 17.70 11.24
C LYS A 381 24.27 17.85 11.18
N ALA A 382 23.74 19.08 11.13
CA ALA A 382 22.32 19.40 11.06
C ALA A 382 21.65 19.24 9.66
N TYR A 383 22.35 19.54 8.54
CA TYR A 383 21.74 19.59 7.20
C TYR A 383 22.44 18.65 6.21
N PRO A 384 21.70 17.81 5.45
CA PRO A 384 22.32 16.90 4.48
C PRO A 384 22.78 17.65 3.23
N GLY A 385 23.92 17.23 2.68
CA GLY A 385 24.36 17.64 1.35
C GLY A 385 23.45 17.09 0.26
N LEU A 386 23.19 17.90 -0.76
CA LEU A 386 22.25 17.57 -1.85
C LEU A 386 22.95 17.30 -3.19
N ASP A 387 24.16 17.82 -3.39
CA ASP A 387 24.94 17.66 -4.62
C ASP A 387 25.15 16.16 -4.92
N GLY A 388 24.81 15.73 -6.14
CA GLY A 388 24.97 14.36 -6.62
C GLY A 388 23.89 13.36 -6.16
N GLN A 389 22.83 13.84 -5.49
CA GLN A 389 21.66 13.03 -5.15
C GLN A 389 20.74 12.82 -6.36
N TYR A 390 19.90 11.78 -6.36
CA TYR A 390 18.97 11.53 -7.46
C TYR A 390 17.82 12.55 -7.53
N PRO A 391 17.45 13.01 -8.73
CA PRO A 391 16.44 14.06 -8.90
C PRO A 391 15.06 13.58 -8.45
N LEU A 392 14.68 12.33 -8.77
CA LEU A 392 13.40 11.76 -8.35
C LEU A 392 13.30 11.66 -6.83
N TYR A 393 14.37 11.23 -6.16
CA TYR A 393 14.41 11.22 -4.70
C TYR A 393 14.25 12.63 -4.11
N LEU A 394 15.03 13.62 -4.59
CA LEU A 394 14.94 15.00 -4.09
C LEU A 394 13.54 15.59 -4.28
N ARG A 395 12.97 15.40 -5.47
CA ARG A 395 11.62 15.83 -5.82
C ARG A 395 10.58 15.20 -4.91
N ASP A 396 10.65 13.87 -4.71
CA ASP A 396 9.73 13.14 -3.83
C ASP A 396 9.87 13.64 -2.38
N GLN A 397 11.09 13.87 -1.88
CA GLN A 397 11.28 14.40 -0.53
C GLN A 397 10.71 15.82 -0.36
N LEU A 398 10.91 16.72 -1.32
CA LEU A 398 10.35 18.07 -1.30
C LEU A 398 8.82 18.04 -1.34
N ARG A 399 8.22 17.17 -2.15
CA ARG A 399 6.76 16.97 -2.16
C ARG A 399 6.24 16.43 -0.84
N LEU A 400 6.93 15.46 -0.23
CA LEU A 400 6.57 14.91 1.08
C LEU A 400 6.72 15.93 2.21
N TYR A 401 7.69 16.85 2.13
CA TYR A 401 7.78 18.00 3.04
C TYR A 401 6.63 18.97 2.84
N ARG A 402 6.28 19.29 1.59
CA ARG A 402 5.16 20.18 1.25
C ARG A 402 3.83 19.68 1.79
N THR A 403 3.61 18.36 1.82
CA THR A 403 2.37 17.76 2.34
C THR A 403 2.43 17.40 3.82
N GLY A 404 3.60 17.49 4.46
CA GLY A 404 3.82 17.05 5.85
C GLY A 404 3.85 15.52 6.04
N ILE A 405 3.64 14.73 4.97
CA ILE A 405 3.54 13.27 5.02
C ILE A 405 4.88 12.62 5.39
N ARG A 406 6.00 13.26 5.05
CA ARG A 406 7.34 12.69 5.26
C ARG A 406 7.57 12.19 6.69
N GLY A 407 7.06 12.95 7.66
CA GLY A 407 7.42 12.82 9.06
C GLY A 407 8.92 13.01 9.30
N GLY A 408 9.36 12.69 10.51
CA GLY A 408 10.76 12.84 10.91
C GLY A 408 11.17 14.30 11.16
N ASP A 409 10.22 15.21 11.07
CA ASP A 409 10.43 16.65 11.23
C ASP A 409 10.59 16.98 12.71
N VAL A 410 11.75 17.54 13.06
CA VAL A 410 11.95 18.19 14.36
C VAL A 410 11.44 19.62 14.26
N ALA A 411 11.07 20.22 15.39
CA ALA A 411 10.58 21.60 15.46
C ALA A 411 11.53 22.63 14.80
N ALA A 412 12.80 22.28 14.58
CA ALA A 412 13.81 23.10 13.92
C ALA A 412 14.03 22.78 12.42
N ASN A 413 13.24 21.90 11.78
CA ASN A 413 13.41 21.61 10.34
C ASN A 413 12.70 22.69 9.49
N PRO A 414 13.43 23.51 8.70
CA PRO A 414 12.81 24.55 7.88
C PRO A 414 12.18 24.02 6.58
N MET A 415 12.47 22.77 6.19
CA MET A 415 12.10 22.26 4.86
C MET A 415 10.59 22.19 4.57
N PRO A 416 9.70 21.83 5.51
CA PRO A 416 8.25 21.90 5.27
C PRO A 416 7.80 23.31 4.86
N ALA A 417 8.26 24.35 5.57
CA ALA A 417 7.89 25.74 5.27
C ALA A 417 8.47 26.21 3.93
N VAL A 418 9.68 25.78 3.58
CA VAL A 418 10.31 26.04 2.28
C VAL A 418 9.51 25.38 1.16
N ALA A 419 9.25 24.07 1.26
CA ALA A 419 8.59 23.29 0.22
C ALA A 419 7.11 23.67 0.03
N ALA A 420 6.41 24.06 1.11
CA ALA A 420 5.04 24.58 1.06
C ALA A 420 4.88 25.77 0.10
N LYS A 421 5.95 26.54 -0.07
CA LYS A 421 5.98 27.73 -0.90
C LYS A 421 6.52 27.47 -2.30
N MET A 422 6.77 26.23 -2.72
CA MET A 422 7.35 25.91 -4.04
C MET A 422 6.34 25.21 -4.96
N THR A 423 6.34 25.62 -6.23
CA THR A 423 5.60 24.98 -7.31
C THR A 423 6.28 23.67 -7.74
N ASP A 424 5.54 22.78 -8.42
CA ASP A 424 6.13 21.53 -8.93
C ASP A 424 7.27 21.78 -9.94
N ARG A 425 7.15 22.81 -10.78
CA ARG A 425 8.21 23.19 -11.73
C ARG A 425 9.50 23.60 -11.01
N GLU A 426 9.38 24.32 -9.89
CA GLU A 426 10.53 24.77 -9.11
C GLU A 426 11.16 23.62 -8.31
N ILE A 427 10.33 22.73 -7.73
CA ILE A 427 10.80 21.51 -7.07
C ILE A 427 11.59 20.63 -8.06
N GLU A 428 11.06 20.43 -9.26
CA GLU A 428 11.73 19.68 -10.32
C GLU A 428 13.06 20.35 -10.69
N ALA A 429 13.06 21.67 -10.91
CA ALA A 429 14.24 22.41 -11.30
C ALA A 429 15.37 22.33 -10.27
N VAL A 430 15.10 22.53 -8.97
CA VAL A 430 16.15 22.41 -7.93
C VAL A 430 16.63 20.98 -7.77
N SER A 431 15.74 19.99 -7.95
CA SER A 431 16.09 18.58 -7.85
C SER A 431 17.06 18.18 -8.97
N LEU A 432 16.80 18.63 -10.21
CA LEU A 432 17.69 18.42 -11.34
C LEU A 432 19.02 19.17 -11.19
N TYR A 433 18.98 20.41 -10.69
CA TYR A 433 20.20 21.20 -10.45
C TYR A 433 21.14 20.50 -9.46
N TYR A 434 20.66 20.15 -8.27
CA TYR A 434 21.47 19.45 -7.26
C TYR A 434 21.95 18.07 -7.74
N ALA A 435 21.12 17.36 -8.49
CA ALA A 435 21.50 16.09 -9.07
C ALA A 435 22.60 16.20 -10.14
N SER A 436 22.65 17.32 -10.88
CA SER A 436 23.69 17.60 -11.88
C SER A 436 25.05 18.01 -11.28
N ARG A 437 25.06 18.44 -10.01
CA ARG A 437 26.28 18.86 -9.32
C ARG A 437 27.11 17.68 -8.84
N SER A 438 28.42 17.89 -8.75
CA SER A 438 29.33 16.96 -8.09
C SER A 438 29.33 17.20 -6.58
N PRO A 439 29.29 16.16 -5.73
CA PRO A 439 29.43 16.28 -4.26
C PRO A 439 30.71 16.98 -3.80
N ALA A 440 31.74 17.04 -4.65
CA ALA A 440 33.01 17.71 -4.42
C ALA A 440 33.11 19.10 -5.10
N ALA A 441 32.04 19.58 -5.75
CA ALA A 441 32.05 20.89 -6.39
C ALA A 441 32.24 21.98 -5.32
N PRO A 442 33.09 23.00 -5.59
CA PRO A 442 33.23 24.12 -4.68
C PRO A 442 31.85 24.78 -4.44
N PRO A 443 31.61 25.34 -3.25
CA PRO A 443 30.44 26.15 -3.00
C PRO A 443 30.36 27.26 -4.04
N VAL A 444 29.15 27.60 -4.49
CA VAL A 444 28.96 28.82 -5.28
C VAL A 444 29.27 29.99 -4.36
N GLU A 445 30.38 30.70 -4.59
CA GLU A 445 30.78 31.81 -3.73
C GLU A 445 29.77 32.96 -3.84
N ALA A 446 29.52 33.65 -2.73
CA ALA A 446 28.66 34.84 -2.72
C ALA A 446 29.14 35.94 -3.68
N LYS A 447 30.43 35.94 -4.03
CA LYS A 447 31.09 36.84 -4.97
C LYS A 447 30.65 36.63 -6.43
N ASP A 448 30.31 35.40 -6.82
CA ASP A 448 29.82 35.09 -8.17
C ASP A 448 28.33 35.48 -8.34
N ILE A 449 27.70 35.92 -7.24
CA ILE A 449 26.34 36.45 -7.18
C ILE A 449 26.38 37.96 -7.48
N ALA A 450 26.84 38.33 -8.67
CA ALA A 450 26.54 39.68 -9.16
C ALA A 450 25.00 39.77 -9.31
N PRO A 451 24.31 40.71 -8.64
CA PRO A 451 22.93 40.98 -8.96
C PRO A 451 22.91 41.34 -10.44
N ALA A 452 22.12 40.62 -11.24
CA ALA A 452 21.79 41.11 -12.56
C ALA A 452 21.19 42.49 -12.32
N ARG A 453 21.87 43.55 -12.78
CA ARG A 453 21.31 44.89 -12.75
C ARG A 453 19.93 44.74 -13.37
N LEU A 454 18.89 45.01 -12.58
CA LEU A 454 17.56 45.26 -13.10
C LEU A 454 17.75 46.35 -14.15
N ALA A 455 17.74 45.96 -15.42
CA ALA A 455 17.67 46.91 -16.50
C ALA A 455 16.32 47.59 -16.32
N ALA A 456 16.35 48.79 -15.74
CA ALA A 456 15.24 49.71 -15.87
C ALA A 456 15.06 49.98 -17.36
N ASN A 457 13.94 49.54 -17.90
CA ASN A 457 13.26 50.09 -19.07
C ASN A 457 11.78 49.73 -18.96
#